data_AF-A0A924B323-F1
#
_entry.id   AF-A0A924B323-F1
#
_cell.length_a   1.000
_cell.length_b   1.000
_cell.length_c   1.000
_cell.angle_alpha   90.00
_cell.angle_beta   90.00
_cell.angle_gamma   90.00
#
_symmetry.space_group_name_H-M   'P 1'
#
loop_
_entity.id
_entity.type
_entity.pdbx_description
1 polymer ?
#
loop_
_entity_poly.entity_id
_entity_poly.type
_entity_poly.pdbx_seq_one_letter_code
_entity_poly.pdbx_strand_id
1 'polypeptide(L)'
;MTIYGEGNRLTNEAILQLGEHTDMIECECPTHLIAILKKIRAFSEYSQTCIEKFPKDEKMHKWLLSASLNLDTLLSGTIGQLARHEGFINESNEFVARKS
;
A
#
# COMPACT_ATOMS: atom_id res chain seq x y z
N MET A 1 7.46 -15.53 -1.79
CA MET A 1 6.17 -14.81 -1.95
C MET A 1 6.52 -13.36 -2.21
N THR A 2 6.10 -12.81 -3.35
CA THR A 2 6.38 -11.42 -3.69
C THR A 2 5.43 -10.50 -2.93
N ILE A 3 5.90 -9.32 -2.52
CA ILE A 3 5.08 -8.35 -1.77
C ILE A 3 4.13 -7.52 -2.63
N TYR A 4 4.28 -7.57 -3.95
CA TYR A 4 3.49 -6.79 -4.90
C TYR A 4 2.49 -7.66 -5.65
N GLY A 5 1.28 -7.13 -5.81
CA GLY A 5 0.23 -7.68 -6.66
C GLY A 5 0.00 -6.82 -7.90
N GLU A 6 -1.26 -6.76 -8.33
CA GLU A 6 -1.67 -6.01 -9.52
C GLU A 6 -1.38 -4.50 -9.41
N GLY A 7 -0.84 -3.93 -10.49
CA GLY A 7 -0.54 -2.50 -10.57
C GLY A 7 0.64 -2.06 -9.70
N ASN A 8 1.53 -2.99 -9.36
CA ASN A 8 2.68 -2.74 -8.48
C ASN A 8 2.26 -2.20 -7.10
N ARG A 9 1.09 -2.64 -6.61
CA ARG A 9 0.56 -2.30 -5.30
C ARG A 9 0.88 -3.41 -4.30
N LEU A 10 1.13 -3.04 -3.05
CA LEU A 10 1.38 -4.03 -1.99
C LEU A 10 0.16 -4.93 -1.79
N THR A 11 0.37 -6.23 -1.62
CA THR A 11 -0.73 -7.13 -1.26
C THR A 11 -1.19 -6.88 0.18
N ASN A 12 -2.42 -7.29 0.52
CA ASN A 12 -2.91 -7.14 1.89
C ASN A 12 -2.09 -7.99 2.86
N GLU A 13 -1.67 -9.17 2.42
CA GLU A 13 -0.79 -10.07 3.17
C GLU A 13 0.56 -9.42 3.43
N ALA A 14 1.15 -8.72 2.44
CA ALA A 14 2.40 -8.01 2.62
C ALA A 14 2.26 -6.84 3.61
N ILE A 15 1.14 -6.11 3.58
CA ILE A 15 0.86 -5.04 4.54
C ILE A 15 0.74 -5.59 5.96
N LEU A 16 0.07 -6.73 6.14
CA LEU A 16 -0.03 -7.39 7.45
C LEU A 16 1.33 -7.81 7.97
N GLN A 17 2.12 -8.50 7.14
CA GLN A 17 3.47 -8.95 7.51
C GLN A 17 4.40 -7.78 7.82
N LEU A 18 4.42 -6.72 7.01
CA LEU A 18 5.20 -5.51 7.29
C LEU A 18 4.78 -4.83 8.60
N GLY A 19 3.48 -4.89 8.94
CA GLY A 19 2.94 -4.36 10.19
C GLY A 19 3.32 -5.17 11.43
N GLU A 20 3.69 -6.44 11.30
CA GLU A 20 4.23 -7.25 12.41
C GLU A 20 5.71 -6.95 12.69
N HIS A 21 6.38 -6.23 11.78
CA HIS A 21 7.81 -5.93 11.84
C HIS A 21 8.12 -4.50 12.27
N THR A 22 7.09 -3.68 12.55
CA THR A 22 7.23 -2.26 12.91
C THR A 22 7.92 -2.03 14.24
N ASP A 23 7.81 -2.99 15.16
CA ASP A 23 8.32 -2.89 16.53
C ASP A 23 9.85 -3.04 16.60
N MET A 24 10.48 -3.42 15.48
CA MET A 24 11.92 -3.65 15.37
C MET A 24 12.69 -2.44 14.81
N ILE A 25 12.02 -1.33 14.50
CA ILE A 25 12.65 -0.12 14.00
C ILE A 25 12.45 1.01 15.00
N GLU A 26 13.53 1.73 15.33
CA GLU A 26 13.44 2.92 16.18
C GLU A 26 12.54 4.01 15.58
N CYS A 27 12.40 4.05 14.25
CA CYS A 27 11.41 4.92 13.58
C CYS A 27 10.05 4.21 13.37
N GLU A 28 8.97 4.85 13.81
CA GLU A 28 7.58 4.46 13.51
C GLU A 28 7.16 4.73 12.04
N CYS A 29 8.12 5.12 11.19
CA CYS A 29 7.95 5.44 9.77
C CYS A 29 7.10 4.39 9.00
N PRO A 30 7.36 3.06 9.10
CA PRO A 30 6.58 2.08 8.34
C PRO A 30 5.12 2.02 8.79
N THR A 31 4.84 2.13 10.10
CA THR A 31 3.49 2.16 10.65
C THR A 31 2.68 3.32 10.08
N HIS A 32 3.28 4.52 10.04
CA HIS A 32 2.62 5.70 9.50
C HIS A 32 2.35 5.57 7.99
N LEU A 33 3.30 5.07 7.21
CA LEU A 33 3.11 4.86 5.77
C LEU A 33 2.00 3.83 5.50
N ILE A 34 1.98 2.71 6.24
CA ILE A 34 0.91 1.71 6.16
C ILE A 34 -0.45 2.32 6.52
N ALA A 35 -0.52 3.16 7.55
CA ALA A 35 -1.76 3.84 7.93
C ALA A 35 -2.28 4.79 6.83
N ILE A 36 -1.39 5.52 6.17
CA ILE A 36 -1.73 6.38 5.02
C ILE A 36 -2.22 5.52 3.85
N LEU A 37 -1.54 4.42 3.54
CA LEU A 37 -1.93 3.49 2.48
C LEU A 37 -3.34 2.93 2.71
N LYS A 38 -3.66 2.53 3.95
CA LYS A 38 -5.00 2.06 4.34
C LYS A 38 -6.07 3.14 4.09
N LYS A 39 -5.79 4.41 4.39
CA LYS A 39 -6.72 5.52 4.12
C LYS A 39 -6.94 5.73 2.61
N ILE A 40 -5.87 5.65 1.80
CA ILE A 40 -5.96 5.75 0.33
C ILE A 40 -6.81 4.62 -0.25
N ARG A 41 -6.64 3.38 0.24
CA ARG A 41 -7.43 2.22 -0.19
C ARG A 41 -8.90 2.35 0.18
N ALA A 42 -9.19 2.73 1.42
CA ALA A 42 -10.56 3.00 1.86
C ALA A 42 -11.23 4.09 1.00
N PHE A 43 -10.50 5.14 0.63
CA PHE A 43 -11.00 6.18 -0.27
C PHE A 43 -11.23 5.67 -1.70
N SER A 44 -10.37 4.78 -2.20
CA SER A 44 -10.53 4.14 -3.52
C SER A 44 -11.81 3.29 -3.56
N GLU A 45 -12.02 2.44 -2.55
CA GLU A 45 -13.24 1.64 -2.41
C GLU A 45 -14.49 2.51 -2.30
N TYR A 46 -14.44 3.54 -1.46
CA TYR A 46 -15.53 4.51 -1.34
C TYR A 46 -15.85 5.19 -2.68
N SER A 47 -14.82 5.66 -3.40
CA SER A 47 -14.96 6.33 -4.70
C SER A 47 -15.56 5.41 -5.75
N GLN A 48 -15.21 4.12 -5.74
CA GLN A 48 -15.83 3.11 -6.61
C GLN A 48 -17.35 3.02 -6.37
N THR A 49 -17.79 3.02 -5.11
CA THR A 49 -19.24 3.01 -4.81
C THR A 49 -19.95 4.30 -5.20
N CYS A 50 -19.24 5.43 -5.24
CA CYS A 50 -19.82 6.73 -5.61
C CYS A 50 -20.14 6.82 -7.10
N ILE A 51 -19.38 6.12 -7.95
CA ILE A 51 -19.61 6.07 -9.42
C ILE A 51 -21.05 5.59 -9.71
N GLU A 52 -21.52 4.56 -9.00
CA GLU A 52 -22.87 4.01 -9.18
C GLU A 52 -23.94 4.84 -8.46
N LYS A 53 -23.63 5.35 -7.25
CA LYS A 53 -24.58 6.13 -6.44
C LYS A 53 -24.88 7.51 -7.00
N PHE A 54 -23.90 8.13 -7.67
CA PHE A 54 -23.98 9.50 -8.17
C PHE A 54 -23.61 9.57 -9.66
N PRO A 55 -24.43 9.00 -10.56
CA PRO A 55 -24.10 8.89 -11.98
C PRO A 55 -23.97 10.24 -12.70
N LYS A 56 -24.56 11.32 -12.15
CA LYS A 56 -24.39 12.68 -12.68
C LYS A 56 -22.95 13.20 -12.53
N ASP A 57 -22.23 12.71 -11.52
CA ASP A 57 -20.87 13.11 -11.18
C ASP A 57 -19.84 12.00 -11.50
N GLU A 58 -20.24 11.01 -12.29
CA GLU A 58 -19.46 9.81 -12.62
C GLU A 58 -18.03 10.14 -13.07
N LYS A 59 -17.87 11.14 -13.95
CA LYS A 59 -16.56 11.56 -14.46
C LYS A 59 -15.64 12.04 -13.35
N MET A 60 -16.17 12.82 -12.39
CA MET A 60 -15.40 13.31 -11.24
C MET A 60 -14.99 12.13 -10.34
N HIS A 61 -15.90 11.20 -10.06
CA HIS A 61 -15.61 10.04 -9.23
C HIS A 61 -14.60 9.07 -9.87
N LYS A 62 -14.67 8.86 -11.19
CA LYS A 62 -13.65 8.10 -11.93
C LYS A 62 -12.28 8.75 -11.86
N TRP A 63 -12.22 10.09 -11.97
CA TRP A 63 -10.96 10.82 -11.81
C TRP A 63 -10.38 10.68 -10.39
N LEU A 64 -11.22 10.83 -9.36
CA LEU A 64 -10.81 10.64 -7.96
C LEU A 64 -10.31 9.22 -7.68
N LEU A 65 -10.99 8.20 -8.21
CA LEU A 65 -10.56 6.80 -8.13
C LEU A 65 -9.21 6.60 -8.83
N SER A 66 -9.03 7.15 -10.03
CA SER A 66 -7.74 7.04 -10.74
C SER A 66 -6.62 7.73 -9.95
N ALA A 67 -6.88 8.90 -9.37
CA ALA A 67 -5.91 9.60 -8.54
C ALA A 67 -5.53 8.80 -7.28
N SER A 68 -6.50 8.18 -6.61
CA SER A 68 -6.24 7.36 -5.42
C SER A 68 -5.46 6.08 -5.73
N LEU A 69 -5.73 5.43 -6.87
CA LEU A 69 -4.96 4.29 -7.33
C LEU A 69 -3.50 4.67 -7.65
N ASN A 70 -3.26 5.84 -8.26
CA ASN A 70 -1.91 6.33 -8.51
C ASN A 70 -1.14 6.59 -7.20
N LEU A 71 -1.82 7.13 -6.18
CA LEU A 71 -1.23 7.34 -4.85
C LEU A 71 -0.91 6.00 -4.15
N ASP A 72 -1.76 4.98 -4.29
CA ASP A 72 -1.50 3.63 -3.76
C ASP A 72 -0.23 3.04 -4.38
N THR A 73 -0.09 3.08 -5.71
CA THR A 73 1.10 2.58 -6.40
C THR A 73 2.37 3.33 -5.98
N LEU A 74 2.32 4.66 -5.89
CA LEU A 74 3.46 5.46 -5.43
C LEU A 74 3.88 5.05 -4.01
N LEU A 75 2.91 5.03 -3.08
CA LEU A 75 3.18 4.73 -1.68
C LEU A 75 3.60 3.27 -1.46
N SER A 76 3.02 2.33 -2.22
CA SER A 76 3.44 0.94 -2.26
C SER A 76 4.92 0.82 -2.65
N GLY A 77 5.35 1.54 -3.69
CA GLY A 77 6.76 1.61 -4.09
C GLY A 77 7.66 2.19 -3.00
N THR A 78 7.24 3.28 -2.35
CA THR A 78 7.98 3.89 -1.24
C THR A 78 8.14 2.93 -0.07
N ILE A 79 7.06 2.24 0.34
CA ILE A 79 7.11 1.27 1.44
C ILE A 79 8.03 0.10 1.09
N GLY A 80 7.97 -0.43 -0.14
CA GLY A 80 8.86 -1.52 -0.53
C GLY A 80 10.33 -1.10 -0.63
N GLN A 81 10.62 0.15 -1.01
CA GLN A 81 11.98 0.69 -0.94
C GLN A 81 12.48 0.76 0.51
N LEU A 82 11.66 1.27 1.43
CA LEU A 82 11.98 1.28 2.85
C LEU A 82 12.18 -0.15 3.36
N ALA A 83 11.30 -1.10 3.01
CA ALA A 83 11.40 -2.48 3.44
C ALA A 83 12.69 -3.18 2.95
N ARG A 84 13.19 -2.83 1.75
CA ARG A 84 14.51 -3.29 1.27
C ARG A 84 15.64 -2.65 2.07
N HIS A 85 15.57 -1.34 2.31
CA HIS A 85 16.57 -0.61 3.08
C HIS A 85 16.72 -1.16 4.50
N GLU A 86 15.60 -1.49 5.15
CA GLU A 86 15.55 -2.08 6.48
C GLU A 86 15.83 -3.60 6.48
N GLY A 87 16.04 -4.21 5.30
CA GLY A 87 16.34 -5.64 5.17
C GLY A 87 15.20 -6.58 5.58
N PHE A 88 13.94 -6.15 5.45
CA PHE A 88 12.77 -7.03 5.61
C PHE A 88 12.50 -7.87 4.36
N ILE A 89 12.87 -7.35 3.19
CA ILE A 89 12.71 -8.03 1.91
C ILE A 89 14.00 -7.95 1.09
N ASN A 90 14.17 -8.90 0.18
CA ASN A 90 15.30 -8.93 -0.75
C ASN A 90 15.02 -8.12 -2.04
N GLU A 91 16.01 -8.07 -2.94
CA GLU A 91 15.89 -7.42 -4.26
C GLU A 91 14.83 -8.06 -5.16
N SER A 92 14.46 -9.32 -4.90
CA SER A 92 13.36 -10.01 -5.58
C SER A 92 11.99 -9.68 -4.98
N ASN A 93 11.91 -8.72 -4.06
CA ASN A 93 10.69 -8.30 -3.37
C ASN A 93 10.03 -9.42 -2.56
N GLU A 94 10.84 -10.31 -1.99
CA GLU A 94 10.38 -11.39 -1.14
C GLU A 94 10.85 -11.17 0.29
N PHE A 95 9.98 -11.51 1.26
CA PHE A 95 10.36 -11.50 2.66
C PHE A 95 11.55 -12.42 2.93
N VAL A 96 12.52 -11.93 3.69
CA VAL A 96 13.68 -12.72 4.11
C VAL A 96 13.44 -13.28 5.50
N ALA A 97 13.70 -14.58 5.68
CA ALA A 97 13.75 -15.18 7.00
C ALA A 97 14.97 -14.60 7.74
N ARG A 98 14.73 -13.75 8.75
CA ARG A 98 15.83 -13.24 9.57
C ARG A 98 16.38 -14.36 10.46
N LYS A 99 17.71 -14.46 10.55
CA LYS A 99 18.38 -15.23 11.61
C LYS A 99 18.12 -14.48 12.92
N SER A 100 17.54 -15.18 13.90
CA SER A 100 17.43 -14.74 15.28
C SER A 100 18.80 -14.46 15.88
#